data_AF-A0A1Y3G969-F1
#
_entry.id   AF-A0A1Y3G969-F1
#
_cell.length_a   1.000
_cell.length_b   1.000
_cell.length_c   1.000
_cell.angle_alpha   90.00
_cell.angle_beta   90.00
_cell.angle_gamma   90.00
#
_symmetry.space_group_name_H-M   'P 1'
#
loop_
_entity.id
_entity.type
_entity.pdbx_description
1 polymer ?
#
loop_
_entity_poly.entity_id
_entity_poly.type
_entity_poly.pdbx_seq_one_letter_code
_entity_poly.pdbx_strand_id
1 'polypeptide(L)'
;MYNAAQNADTHLQQTFQSIQGKIHGSDLEKLQQMEKIWVLYKNSFCDAEYALYDGGSGGPPAHFACLEALTRHHEDELKTAYGRYLD
;
A
#
# COMPACT_ATOMS: atom_id res chain seq x y z
N MET A 1 -14.11 4.06 -7.36
CA MET A 1 -13.49 3.66 -6.08
C MET A 1 -12.73 2.36 -6.22
N TYR A 2 -13.37 1.22 -6.54
CA TYR A 2 -12.65 -0.05 -6.80
C TYR A 2 -11.47 0.10 -7.79
N ASN A 3 -11.72 0.66 -8.97
CA ASN A 3 -10.65 0.90 -9.97
C ASN A 3 -9.54 1.83 -9.46
N ALA A 4 -9.84 2.77 -8.55
CA ALA A 4 -8.85 3.70 -8.02
C ALA A 4 -7.91 3.01 -7.03
N ALA A 5 -8.45 2.17 -6.14
CA ALA A 5 -7.66 1.31 -5.26
C ALA A 5 -6.76 0.35 -6.07
N GLN A 6 -7.30 -0.28 -7.13
CA GLN A 6 -6.50 -1.15 -8.01
C GLN A 6 -5.37 -0.41 -8.74
N ASN A 7 -5.66 0.80 -9.22
CA ASN A 7 -4.65 1.63 -9.88
C ASN A 7 -3.54 2.03 -8.90
N ALA A 8 -3.91 2.40 -7.67
CA ALA A 8 -2.94 2.69 -6.61
C ALA A 8 -2.07 1.45 -6.31
N ASP A 9 -2.67 0.26 -6.19
CA ASP A 9 -1.92 -0.98 -5.95
C ASP A 9 -0.96 -1.30 -7.10
N THR A 10 -1.37 -1.02 -8.34
CA THR A 10 -0.50 -1.19 -9.52
C THR A 10 0.70 -0.24 -9.48
N HIS A 11 0.49 1.04 -9.13
CA HIS A 11 1.58 2.02 -9.02
C HIS A 11 2.54 1.68 -7.87
N LEU A 12 2.01 1.28 -6.72
CA LEU A 12 2.82 0.80 -5.60
C LEU A 12 3.67 -0.40 -6.01
N GLN A 13 3.07 -1.39 -6.67
CA GLN A 13 3.77 -2.60 -7.11
C GLN A 13 4.92 -2.27 -8.09
N GLN A 14 4.71 -1.32 -9.00
CA GLN A 14 5.75 -0.84 -9.92
C GLN A 14 6.88 -0.15 -9.15
N THR A 15 6.56 0.79 -8.25
CA THR A 15 7.54 1.48 -7.40
C THR A 15 8.37 0.48 -6.58
N PHE A 16 7.70 -0.48 -5.95
CA PHE A 16 8.34 -1.53 -5.16
C PHE A 16 9.28 -2.39 -6.00
N GLN A 17 8.86 -2.84 -7.20
CA GLN A 17 9.70 -3.62 -8.11
C GLN A 17 10.94 -2.84 -8.58
N SER A 18 10.80 -1.55 -8.88
CA SER A 18 11.92 -0.69 -9.24
C SER A 18 12.96 -0.60 -8.11
N ILE A 19 12.53 -0.47 -6.86
CA ILE A 19 13.42 -0.44 -5.69
C ILE A 19 14.09 -1.81 -5.52
N GLN A 20 13.31 -2.90 -5.56
CA GLN A 20 13.82 -4.27 -5.41
C GLN A 20 14.89 -4.63 -6.45
N GLY A 21 14.78 -4.11 -7.66
CA GLY A 21 15.78 -4.33 -8.71
C GLY A 21 17.15 -3.71 -8.41
N LYS A 22 17.23 -2.74 -7.48
CA LYS A 22 18.46 -1.99 -7.17
C LYS A 22 19.01 -2.24 -5.76
N ILE A 23 18.29 -2.97 -4.90
CA ILE A 23 18.73 -3.32 -3.55
C ILE A 23 18.94 -4.83 -3.40
N HIS A 24 19.90 -5.23 -2.57
CA HIS A 24 20.32 -6.64 -2.47
C HIS A 24 20.61 -7.05 -1.02
N GLY A 25 20.72 -8.38 -0.81
CA GLY A 25 21.08 -8.96 0.48
C GLY A 25 20.09 -8.61 1.59
N SER A 26 20.61 -8.35 2.78
CA SER A 26 19.79 -8.12 3.98
C SER A 26 18.88 -6.89 3.89
N ASP A 27 19.20 -5.90 3.05
CA ASP A 27 18.33 -4.74 2.87
C ASP A 27 17.12 -5.04 1.98
N LEU A 28 17.27 -5.93 0.98
CA LEU A 28 16.14 -6.44 0.21
C LEU A 28 15.20 -7.27 1.09
N GLU A 29 15.75 -8.12 1.95
CA GLU A 29 14.97 -8.94 2.89
C GLU A 29 14.15 -8.06 3.84
N LYS A 30 14.75 -6.99 4.39
CA LYS A 30 14.04 -6.02 5.22
C LYS A 30 12.93 -5.31 4.46
N LEU A 31 13.18 -4.85 3.23
CA LEU A 31 12.16 -4.20 2.40
C LEU A 31 10.98 -5.14 2.15
N GLN A 32 11.27 -6.40 1.77
CA GLN A 32 10.23 -7.41 1.53
C GLN A 32 9.44 -7.76 2.78
N GLN A 33 10.09 -7.85 3.94
CA GLN A 33 9.41 -8.10 5.19
C GLN A 33 8.52 -6.92 5.61
N MET A 34 9.00 -5.70 5.43
CA MET A 34 8.24 -4.48 5.68
C MET A 34 6.98 -4.44 4.80
N GLU A 35 7.09 -4.69 3.50
CA GLU A 35 5.96 -4.68 2.57
C GLU A 35 4.87 -5.69 2.96
N LYS A 36 5.27 -6.90 3.38
CA LYS A 36 4.33 -7.92 3.87
C LYS A 36 3.57 -7.46 5.11
N ILE A 37 4.26 -6.83 6.06
CA ILE A 37 3.66 -6.29 7.28
C ILE A 37 2.71 -5.15 6.94
N TRP A 38 3.12 -4.27 6.03
CA TRP A 38 2.30 -3.14 5.59
C TRP A 38 0.98 -3.59 4.94
N VAL A 39 1.00 -4.63 4.09
CA VAL A 39 -0.24 -5.19 3.50
C VAL A 39 -1.21 -5.67 4.59
N LEU A 40 -0.69 -6.34 5.62
CA LEU A 40 -1.52 -6.79 6.76
C LEU A 40 -2.11 -5.60 7.53
N TYR A 41 -1.31 -4.56 7.77
CA TYR A 41 -1.77 -3.32 8.39
C TYR A 41 -2.87 -2.65 7.55
N LYS A 42 -2.63 -2.44 6.24
CA LYS A 42 -3.59 -1.81 5.32
C LYS A 42 -4.95 -2.52 5.37
N ASN A 43 -4.94 -3.84 5.19
CA ASN A 43 -6.17 -4.63 5.16
C ASN A 43 -6.89 -4.58 6.51
N SER A 44 -6.16 -4.79 7.61
CA SER A 44 -6.75 -4.78 8.96
C SER A 44 -7.32 -3.41 9.34
N PHE A 45 -6.65 -2.32 8.92
CA PHE A 45 -7.12 -0.97 9.13
C PHE A 45 -8.39 -0.67 8.32
N CYS A 46 -8.41 -1.02 7.03
CA CYS A 46 -9.59 -0.77 6.19
C CYS A 46 -10.79 -1.67 6.53
N ASP A 47 -10.56 -2.88 7.05
CA ASP A 47 -11.60 -3.71 7.66
C ASP A 47 -12.19 -3.05 8.91
N ALA A 48 -11.35 -2.46 9.77
CA ALA A 48 -11.80 -1.72 10.95
C ALA A 48 -12.60 -0.46 10.56
N GLU A 49 -12.16 0.28 9.54
CA GLU A 49 -12.90 1.43 9.02
C GLU A 49 -14.25 1.02 8.41
N TYR A 50 -14.29 -0.07 7.64
CA TYR A 50 -15.54 -0.63 7.12
C TYR A 50 -16.54 -0.95 8.24
N ALA A 51 -16.06 -1.52 9.35
CA ALA A 51 -16.88 -1.89 10.48
C ALA A 51 -17.55 -0.68 11.16
N LEU A 52 -17.00 0.53 11.04
CA LEU A 52 -17.63 1.76 11.56
C LEU A 52 -18.98 2.07 10.90
N TYR A 53 -19.25 1.49 9.74
CA TYR A 53 -20.51 1.64 9.02
C TYR A 53 -21.51 0.54 9.35
N ASP A 54 -21.21 -0.38 10.28
CA ASP A 54 -22.01 -1.57 10.60
C ASP A 54 -22.40 -2.39 9.35
N GLY A 55 -21.55 -2.39 8.32
CA GLY A 55 -21.83 -3.02 7.03
C GLY A 55 -22.95 -2.36 6.22
N GLY A 56 -23.37 -1.15 6.60
CA GLY A 56 -24.33 -0.33 5.87
C GLY A 56 -23.79 0.15 4.51
N SER A 57 -24.63 0.84 3.75
CA SER A 57 -24.32 1.26 2.37
C SER A 57 -23.11 2.19 2.22
N GLY A 58 -22.65 2.81 3.31
CA GLY A 58 -21.41 3.59 3.36
C GLY A 58 -20.12 2.77 3.52
N GLY A 59 -20.22 1.51 3.97
CA GLY A 59 -19.06 0.65 4.24
C GLY A 59 -18.22 0.36 2.99
N PRO A 60 -18.79 -0.21 1.91
CA PRO A 60 -18.02 -0.53 0.71
C PRO A 60 -17.26 0.66 0.09
N PRO A 61 -17.85 1.85 -0.13
CA PRO A 61 -17.11 2.98 -0.65
C PRO A 61 -16.03 3.49 0.30
N ALA A 62 -16.26 3.48 1.63
CA ALA A 62 -15.24 3.84 2.62
C ALA A 62 -14.04 2.88 2.60
N HIS A 63 -14.31 1.57 2.55
CA HIS A 63 -13.25 0.56 2.48
C HIS A 63 -12.37 0.73 1.24
N PHE A 64 -12.95 0.92 0.05
CA PHE A 64 -12.15 1.15 -1.15
C PHE A 64 -11.38 2.48 -1.12
N ALA A 65 -11.95 3.53 -0.53
CA ALA A 65 -11.26 4.81 -0.36
C ALA A 65 -10.08 4.67 0.62
N CYS A 66 -10.24 3.92 1.70
CA CYS A 66 -9.18 3.59 2.64
C CYS A 66 -8.02 2.85 1.97
N LEU A 67 -8.33 1.79 1.20
CA LEU A 67 -7.31 1.02 0.48
C LEU A 67 -6.51 1.92 -0.48
N GLU A 68 -7.20 2.76 -1.25
CA GLU A 68 -6.55 3.72 -2.15
C GLU A 68 -5.66 4.71 -1.39
N ALA A 69 -6.18 5.32 -0.32
CA ALA A 69 -5.47 6.34 0.43
C ALA A 69 -4.21 5.79 1.10
N LEU A 70 -4.31 4.64 1.77
CA LEU A 70 -3.15 4.00 2.40
C LEU A 70 -2.13 3.51 1.38
N THR A 71 -2.57 2.95 0.25
CA THR A 71 -1.65 2.54 -0.82
C THR A 71 -0.88 3.74 -1.39
N ARG A 72 -1.54 4.86 -1.66
CA ARG A 72 -0.86 6.08 -2.14
C ARG A 72 0.11 6.66 -1.11
N HIS A 73 -0.28 6.68 0.16
CA HIS A 73 0.59 7.13 1.25
C HIS A 73 1.86 6.28 1.34
N HIS A 74 1.70 4.96 1.30
CA HIS A 74 2.83 4.03 1.36
C HIS A 74 3.76 4.17 0.15
N GLU A 75 3.20 4.37 -1.04
CA GLU A 75 4.00 4.67 -2.24
C GLU A 75 4.84 5.96 -2.05
N ASP A 76 4.27 7.01 -1.46
CA ASP A 76 4.99 8.25 -1.15
C ASP A 76 6.09 8.05 -0.08
N GLU A 77 5.85 7.19 0.92
CA GLU A 77 6.87 6.78 1.90
C GLU A 77 8.02 6.04 1.22
N LEU A 78 7.73 5.10 0.32
CA LEU A 78 8.74 4.40 -0.46
C LEU A 78 9.54 5.35 -1.35
N LYS A 79 8.88 6.27 -2.06
CA LYS A 79 9.55 7.28 -2.89
C LYS A 79 10.45 8.20 -2.07
N THR A 80 10.02 8.58 -0.87
CA THR A 80 10.80 9.43 0.03
C THR A 80 12.02 8.70 0.57
N ALA A 81 11.86 7.47 1.07
CA ALA A 81 12.94 6.71 1.70
C ALA A 81 13.93 6.08 0.70
N TYR A 82 13.44 5.68 -0.46
CA TYR A 82 14.19 4.94 -1.48
C TYR A 82 14.39 5.73 -2.78
N GLY A 83 14.14 7.04 -2.79
CA GLY A 83 14.21 7.88 -4.00
C GLY A 83 15.50 7.73 -4.80
N ARG A 84 16.65 7.55 -4.12
CA ARG A 84 17.95 7.27 -4.78
C ARG A 84 17.99 6.02 -5.66
N TYR A 85 17.02 5.13 -5.52
CA TYR A 85 16.85 3.90 -6.30
C TYR A 85 15.75 4.01 -7.36
N LEU A 86 15.10 5.16 -7.51
CA LEU A 86 14.06 5.38 -8.51
C LEU A 86 14.55 6.20 -9.72
N ASP A 87 15.75 6.77 -9.63
CA ASP A 87 16.42 7.53 -10.70
C ASP A 87 17.14 6.64 -11.73
#